data_AF-A0A857DBN2-F1
#
_entry.id   AF-A0A857DBN2-F1
#
_cell.length_a   1.000
_cell.length_b   1.000
_cell.length_c   1.000
_cell.angle_alpha   90.00
_cell.angle_beta   90.00
_cell.angle_gamma   90.00
#
_symmetry.space_group_name_H-M   'P 1'
#
loop_
_entity.id
_entity.type
_entity.pdbx_description
1 polymer ?
#
loop_
_entity_poly.entity_id
_entity_poly.type
_entity_poly.pdbx_seq_one_letter_code
_entity_poly.pdbx_strand_id
1 'polypeptide(L)'
;MKWLNEVKMNVEFLNKKIEKIYKKIKLQYYVYATFYYILNMITIFAALVIGVLAVYYLAGSNKLGERQNILNNPWYNEVLVGVGFYPVLTTSINSFIGFVSGILSFFVVNKKYQDRKIQSKKIQLHILICKEQLSIYKNIDNEGERLFMLYKNILNILEIDKYSYQDLINEDFNETK
;
A
#
# COMPACT_ATOMS: atom_id res chain seq x y z
N MET A 1 43.18 7.41 -21.09
CA MET A 1 43.03 8.14 -19.80
C MET A 1 41.82 9.09 -19.72
N LYS A 2 40.98 9.26 -20.76
CA LYS A 2 39.72 10.05 -20.66
C LYS A 2 38.59 9.33 -19.89
N TRP A 3 38.54 8.00 -19.95
CA TRP A 3 37.49 7.19 -19.34
C TRP A 3 37.41 7.31 -17.80
N LEU A 4 38.54 7.53 -17.12
CA LEU A 4 38.56 7.62 -15.65
C LEU A 4 37.96 8.93 -15.10
N ASN A 5 37.92 10.00 -15.90
CA ASN A 5 37.24 11.25 -15.52
C ASN A 5 35.72 11.21 -15.80
N GLU A 6 35.26 10.38 -16.74
CA GLU A 6 33.83 10.07 -16.93
C GLU A 6 33.26 9.22 -15.78
N VAL A 7 34.10 8.37 -15.16
CA VAL A 7 33.67 7.48 -14.06
C VAL A 7 33.31 8.23 -12.77
N LYS A 8 33.97 9.35 -12.43
CA LYS A 8 33.59 10.15 -11.25
C LYS A 8 32.21 10.80 -11.38
N MET A 9 31.81 11.15 -12.61
CA MET A 9 30.48 11.69 -12.89
C MET A 9 29.38 10.61 -12.78
N ASN A 10 29.74 9.33 -12.92
CA ASN A 10 28.82 8.19 -12.81
C ASN A 10 28.51 7.78 -11.37
N VAL A 11 29.46 7.90 -10.43
CA VAL A 11 29.29 7.49 -9.02
C VAL A 11 28.18 8.29 -8.32
N GLU A 12 28.24 9.62 -8.41
CA GLU A 12 27.26 10.50 -7.76
C GLU A 12 25.87 10.34 -8.40
N PHE A 13 25.82 10.19 -9.72
CA PHE A 13 24.59 9.95 -10.46
C PHE A 13 23.91 8.63 -10.07
N LEU A 14 24.68 7.53 -10.01
CA LEU A 14 24.19 6.22 -9.60
C LEU A 14 23.67 6.24 -8.16
N ASN A 15 24.41 6.89 -7.25
CA ASN A 15 23.98 7.06 -5.86
C ASN A 15 22.64 7.81 -5.77
N LYS A 16 22.49 8.92 -6.49
CA LYS A 16 21.23 9.68 -6.53
C LYS A 16 20.08 8.84 -7.10
N LYS A 17 20.31 8.05 -8.15
CA LYS A 17 19.29 7.14 -8.73
C LYS A 17 18.88 6.06 -7.73
N ILE A 18 19.83 5.39 -7.07
CA ILE A 18 19.57 4.36 -6.05
C ILE A 18 18.75 4.95 -4.90
N GLU A 19 19.15 6.12 -4.40
CA GLU A 19 18.44 6.78 -3.30
C GLU A 19 17.00 7.16 -3.69
N LYS A 20 16.81 7.69 -4.91
CA LYS A 20 15.48 8.04 -5.45
C LYS A 20 14.58 6.81 -5.54
N ILE A 21 15.11 5.69 -6.05
CA ILE A 21 14.41 4.41 -6.13
C ILE A 21 14.01 3.92 -4.73
N TYR A 22 14.96 3.93 -3.79
CA TYR A 22 14.70 3.48 -2.42
C TYR A 22 13.64 4.35 -1.73
N LYS A 23 13.72 5.68 -1.85
CA LYS A 23 12.71 6.62 -1.34
C LYS A 23 11.33 6.36 -1.94
N LYS A 24 11.24 6.12 -3.25
CA LYS A 24 9.97 5.81 -3.94
C LYS A 24 9.33 4.53 -3.39
N ILE A 25 10.11 3.47 -3.21
CA ILE A 25 9.60 2.19 -2.67
C ILE A 25 9.18 2.34 -1.22
N LYS A 26 9.98 3.06 -0.42
CA LYS A 26 9.67 3.35 0.97
C LYS A 26 8.37 4.15 1.10
N LEU A 27 8.16 5.15 0.24
CA LEU A 27 6.91 5.89 0.16
C LEU A 27 5.74 4.98 -0.21
N GLN A 28 5.87 4.14 -1.24
CA GLN A 28 4.84 3.19 -1.65
C GLN A 28 4.49 2.22 -0.51
N TYR A 29 5.49 1.72 0.22
CA TYR A 29 5.30 0.90 1.41
C TYR A 29 4.41 1.61 2.45
N TYR A 30 4.71 2.87 2.79
CA TYR A 30 3.88 3.63 3.74
C TYR A 30 2.48 3.89 3.21
N VAL A 31 2.33 4.24 1.93
CA VAL A 31 1.01 4.47 1.32
C VAL A 31 0.15 3.21 1.42
N TYR A 32 0.67 2.04 1.03
CA TYR A 32 -0.08 0.78 1.14
C TYR A 32 -0.37 0.39 2.59
N ALA A 33 0.55 0.66 3.52
CA ALA A 33 0.31 0.45 4.94
C ALA A 33 -0.87 1.31 5.44
N THR A 34 -0.86 2.60 5.10
CA THR A 34 -1.92 3.55 5.47
C THR A 34 -3.28 3.11 4.90
N PHE A 35 -3.34 2.74 3.62
CA PHE A 35 -4.58 2.23 3.02
C PHE A 35 -5.09 0.95 3.70
N TYR A 36 -4.19 0.03 4.03
CA TYR A 36 -4.55 -1.21 4.73
C TYR A 36 -5.20 -0.91 6.09
N TYR A 37 -4.60 -0.03 6.89
CA TYR A 37 -5.15 0.32 8.20
C TYR A 37 -6.43 1.15 8.09
N ILE A 38 -6.51 2.11 7.15
CA ILE A 38 -7.73 2.92 6.96
C ILE A 38 -8.90 2.04 6.54
N LEU A 39 -8.71 1.13 5.57
CA LEU A 39 -9.78 0.23 5.13
C LEU A 39 -10.27 -0.67 6.27
N ASN A 40 -9.35 -1.18 7.09
CA ASN A 40 -9.71 -1.99 8.26
C ASN A 40 -10.41 -1.16 9.36
N MET A 41 -10.06 0.11 9.52
CA MET A 41 -10.78 0.99 10.46
C MET A 41 -12.20 1.28 9.97
N ILE A 42 -12.38 1.52 8.67
CA ILE A 42 -13.70 1.74 8.06
C ILE A 42 -14.61 0.53 8.31
N THR A 43 -14.10 -0.71 8.18
CA THR A 43 -14.91 -1.90 8.43
C THR A 43 -15.33 -2.02 9.90
N ILE A 44 -14.44 -1.69 10.85
CA ILE A 44 -14.78 -1.66 12.28
C ILE A 44 -15.86 -0.61 12.57
N PHE A 45 -15.71 0.61 12.02
CA PHE A 45 -16.69 1.68 12.20
C PHE A 45 -18.03 1.36 11.56
N ALA A 46 -18.03 0.77 10.37
CA ALA A 46 -19.25 0.32 9.71
C ALA A 46 -20.00 -0.72 10.56
N ALA A 47 -19.27 -1.70 11.12
CA ALA A 47 -19.85 -2.69 12.03
C ALA A 47 -20.44 -2.05 13.30
N LEU A 48 -19.76 -1.05 13.87
CA LEU A 48 -20.24 -0.33 15.05
C LEU A 48 -21.53 0.45 14.75
N VAL A 49 -21.57 1.17 13.62
CA VAL A 49 -22.76 1.94 13.18
C VAL A 49 -23.95 1.00 12.96
N ILE A 50 -23.74 -0.15 12.31
CA ILE A 50 -24.78 -1.17 12.16
C ILE A 50 -25.28 -1.66 13.52
N GLY A 51 -24.37 -1.93 14.47
CA GLY A 51 -24.72 -2.33 15.83
C GLY A 51 -25.60 -1.31 16.55
N VAL A 52 -25.25 -0.02 16.47
CA VAL A 52 -26.04 1.07 17.05
C VAL A 52 -27.42 1.18 16.39
N LEU A 53 -27.49 1.14 15.05
CA LEU A 53 -28.76 1.18 14.32
C LEU A 53 -29.66 -0.01 14.67
N ALA A 54 -29.10 -1.21 14.83
CA ALA A 54 -29.84 -2.40 15.22
C ALA A 54 -30.43 -2.27 16.63
N VAL A 55 -29.64 -1.80 17.60
CA VAL A 55 -30.12 -1.55 18.97
C VAL A 55 -31.21 -0.47 18.98
N TYR A 56 -31.02 0.62 18.24
CA TYR A 56 -31.99 1.70 18.16
C TYR A 56 -33.31 1.24 17.52
N TYR A 57 -33.23 0.43 16.46
CA TYR A 57 -34.39 -0.17 15.83
C TYR A 57 -35.13 -1.14 16.78
N LEU A 58 -34.41 -2.01 17.49
CA LEU A 58 -35.01 -2.93 18.46
C LEU A 58 -35.68 -2.17 19.61
N ALA A 59 -35.07 -1.10 20.10
CA ALA A 59 -35.65 -0.25 21.13
C ALA A 59 -36.92 0.49 20.65
N GLY A 60 -36.90 1.03 19.42
CA GLY A 60 -38.04 1.73 18.82
C GLY A 60 -39.19 0.80 18.40
N SER A 61 -38.88 -0.44 18.01
CA SER A 61 -39.88 -1.46 17.64
C SER A 61 -40.45 -2.22 18.85
N ASN A 62 -39.84 -2.08 20.02
CA ASN A 62 -40.31 -2.73 21.24
C ASN A 62 -41.67 -2.18 21.69
N LYS A 63 -42.67 -3.07 21.79
CA LYS A 63 -44.04 -2.75 22.22
C LYS A 63 -44.28 -2.92 23.73
N LEU A 64 -43.24 -3.25 24.50
CA LEU A 64 -43.36 -3.54 25.95
C LEU A 64 -43.67 -2.31 26.82
N GLY A 65 -43.47 -1.08 26.30
CA GLY A 65 -43.54 0.16 27.09
C GLY A 65 -44.93 0.72 27.37
N GLU A 66 -45.92 0.51 26.50
CA GLU A 66 -47.31 0.93 26.72
C GLU A 66 -48.19 0.19 25.71
N ARG A 67 -49.18 -0.56 26.21
CA ARG A 67 -49.92 -1.57 25.43
C ARG A 67 -50.70 -1.05 24.21
N GLN A 68 -50.70 0.25 23.89
CA GLN A 68 -51.56 0.80 22.83
C GLN A 68 -51.00 1.96 21.98
N ASN A 69 -49.85 2.58 22.28
CA ASN A 69 -49.34 3.70 21.45
C ASN A 69 -47.83 3.61 21.18
N ILE A 70 -47.48 3.12 19.99
CA ILE A 70 -46.11 3.15 19.45
C ILE A 70 -45.56 4.59 19.40
N LEU A 71 -46.45 5.58 19.23
CA LEU A 71 -46.13 7.01 19.18
C LEU A 71 -45.59 7.59 20.50
N ASN A 72 -45.84 6.94 21.66
CA ASN A 72 -45.34 7.39 22.96
C ASN A 72 -43.96 6.81 23.31
N ASN A 73 -43.40 5.92 22.48
CA ASN A 73 -42.06 5.39 22.72
C ASN A 73 -41.01 6.49 22.43
N PRO A 74 -40.19 6.92 23.41
CA PRO A 74 -39.18 7.96 23.18
C PRO A 74 -38.11 7.56 22.16
N TRP A 75 -38.01 6.27 21.86
CA TRP A 75 -37.09 5.71 20.87
C TRP A 75 -37.75 5.49 19.50
N TYR A 76 -39.05 5.78 19.36
CA TYR A 76 -39.75 5.68 18.08
C TYR A 76 -39.31 6.79 17.13
N ASN A 77 -38.95 6.38 15.92
CA ASN A 77 -38.67 7.28 14.81
C ASN A 77 -39.36 6.72 13.58
N GLU A 78 -40.24 7.50 12.95
CA GLU A 78 -41.06 7.08 11.81
C GLU A 78 -40.22 6.62 10.61
N VAL A 79 -39.05 7.24 10.39
CA VAL A 79 -38.14 6.88 9.28
C VAL A 79 -37.48 5.53 9.52
N LEU A 80 -37.09 5.24 10.77
CA LEU A 80 -36.37 4.01 11.14
C LEU A 80 -37.31 2.84 11.45
N VAL A 81 -38.48 3.11 12.03
CA VAL A 81 -39.41 2.10 12.54
C VAL A 81 -40.69 2.01 11.70
N GLY A 82 -41.18 3.14 11.16
CA GLY A 82 -42.41 3.20 10.37
C GLY A 82 -42.27 2.57 8.98
N VAL A 83 -41.10 2.71 8.37
CA VAL A 83 -40.74 2.01 7.12
C VAL A 83 -39.93 0.76 7.51
N GLY A 84 -40.59 -0.29 8.02
CA GLY A 84 -39.94 -1.46 8.65
C GLY A 84 -38.84 -2.18 7.84
N PHE A 85 -38.67 -1.86 6.55
CA PHE A 85 -37.61 -2.37 5.69
C PHE A 85 -36.34 -1.51 5.63
N TYR A 86 -36.40 -0.23 6.01
CA TYR A 86 -35.27 0.71 5.92
C TYR A 86 -34.02 0.25 6.70
N PRO A 87 -34.12 -0.24 7.96
CA PRO A 87 -32.97 -0.76 8.71
C PRO A 87 -32.36 -2.01 8.10
N VAL A 88 -33.19 -2.88 7.53
CA VAL A 88 -32.75 -4.12 6.86
C VAL A 88 -31.95 -3.77 5.61
N LEU A 89 -32.44 -2.83 4.81
CA LEU A 89 -31.78 -2.39 3.58
C LEU A 89 -30.46 -1.65 3.86
N THR A 90 -30.44 -0.72 4.81
CA THR A 90 -29.20 -0.02 5.21
C THR A 90 -28.17 -0.97 5.82
N THR A 91 -28.59 -1.93 6.65
CA THR A 91 -27.71 -2.97 7.19
C THR A 91 -27.14 -3.86 6.09
N SER A 92 -27.97 -4.25 5.13
CA SER A 92 -27.56 -5.09 3.99
C SER A 92 -26.53 -4.38 3.11
N ILE A 93 -26.80 -3.11 2.76
CA ILE A 93 -25.87 -2.28 1.97
C ILE A 93 -24.55 -2.10 2.72
N ASN A 94 -24.59 -1.72 4.00
CA ASN A 94 -23.38 -1.52 4.80
C ASN A 94 -22.57 -2.81 4.98
N SER A 95 -23.25 -3.95 5.16
CA SER A 95 -22.59 -5.27 5.26
C SER A 95 -21.92 -5.65 3.94
N PHE A 96 -22.57 -5.39 2.81
CA PHE A 96 -22.00 -5.64 1.49
C PHE A 96 -20.78 -4.74 1.21
N ILE A 97 -20.87 -3.44 1.51
CA ILE A 97 -19.74 -2.49 1.38
C ILE A 97 -18.58 -2.90 2.30
N GLY A 98 -18.89 -3.30 3.54
CA GLY A 98 -17.90 -3.79 4.49
C GLY A 98 -17.20 -5.06 4.00
N PHE A 99 -17.96 -6.00 3.43
CA PHE A 99 -17.42 -7.23 2.83
C PHE A 99 -16.49 -6.94 1.64
N VAL A 100 -16.93 -6.12 0.69
CA VAL A 100 -16.09 -5.74 -0.48
C VAL A 100 -14.84 -4.99 -0.02
N SER A 101 -14.97 -4.07 0.94
CA SER A 101 -13.83 -3.34 1.51
C SER A 101 -12.85 -4.27 2.23
N GLY A 102 -13.37 -5.26 2.97
CA GLY A 102 -12.56 -6.28 3.64
C GLY A 102 -11.78 -7.14 2.64
N ILE A 103 -12.44 -7.61 1.57
CA ILE A 103 -11.78 -8.37 0.49
C ILE A 103 -10.68 -7.54 -0.18
N LEU A 104 -10.96 -6.29 -0.55
CA LEU A 104 -9.99 -5.41 -1.19
C LEU A 104 -8.78 -5.13 -0.27
N SER A 105 -9.03 -4.85 1.01
CA SER A 105 -7.99 -4.67 2.03
C SER A 105 -7.11 -5.93 2.15
N PHE A 106 -7.73 -7.10 2.26
CA PHE A 106 -7.04 -8.35 2.54
C PHE A 106 -6.29 -8.93 1.35
N PHE A 107 -6.84 -8.85 0.14
CA PHE A 107 -6.20 -9.46 -1.04
C PHE A 107 -5.37 -8.47 -1.84
N VAL A 108 -5.86 -7.26 -2.08
CA VAL A 108 -5.19 -6.32 -2.99
C VAL A 108 -4.16 -5.49 -2.22
N VAL A 109 -4.59 -4.85 -1.13
CA VAL A 109 -3.71 -3.92 -0.40
C VAL A 109 -2.67 -4.66 0.42
N ASN A 110 -3.07 -5.70 1.16
CA ASN A 110 -2.13 -6.50 1.95
C ASN A 110 -1.06 -7.17 1.06
N LYS A 111 -1.43 -7.76 -0.07
CA LYS A 111 -0.44 -8.35 -1.00
C LYS A 111 0.56 -7.30 -1.47
N LYS A 112 0.09 -6.16 -2.00
CA LYS A 112 0.98 -5.07 -2.43
C LYS A 112 1.83 -4.51 -1.29
N TYR A 113 1.28 -4.42 -0.08
CA TYR A 113 2.01 -4.00 1.11
C TYR A 113 3.15 -4.98 1.44
N GLN A 114 2.87 -6.28 1.49
CA GLN A 114 3.89 -7.31 1.76
C GLN A 114 4.97 -7.31 0.68
N ASP A 115 4.58 -7.22 -0.59
CA ASP A 115 5.52 -7.18 -1.71
C ASP A 115 6.48 -5.99 -1.59
N ARG A 116 5.94 -4.77 -1.35
CA ARG A 116 6.78 -3.56 -1.17
C ARG A 116 7.64 -3.61 0.09
N LYS A 117 7.14 -4.21 1.18
CA LYS A 117 7.91 -4.43 2.41
C LYS A 117 9.10 -5.37 2.15
N ILE A 118 8.88 -6.48 1.43
CA ILE A 118 9.93 -7.43 1.07
C ILE A 118 10.95 -6.76 0.15
N GLN A 119 10.51 -6.05 -0.90
CA GLN A 119 11.40 -5.34 -1.82
C GLN A 119 12.25 -4.29 -1.10
N SER A 120 11.65 -3.49 -0.21
CA SER A 120 12.38 -2.48 0.57
C SER A 120 13.49 -3.11 1.43
N LYS A 121 13.18 -4.24 2.10
CA LYS A 121 14.17 -4.98 2.90
C LYS A 121 15.28 -5.59 2.06
N LYS A 122 14.95 -6.19 0.90
CA LYS A 122 15.95 -6.74 -0.04
C LYS A 122 16.91 -5.65 -0.51
N ILE A 123 16.40 -4.48 -0.90
CA ILE A 123 17.25 -3.36 -1.33
C ILE A 123 18.13 -2.87 -0.20
N GLN A 124 17.58 -2.70 1.01
CA GLN A 124 18.36 -2.29 2.17
C GLN A 124 19.49 -3.27 2.49
N LEU A 125 19.21 -4.58 2.38
CA LEU A 125 20.22 -5.63 2.54
C LEU A 125 21.32 -5.50 1.49
N HIS A 126 20.97 -5.32 0.22
CA HIS A 126 21.98 -5.15 -0.85
C HIS A 126 22.83 -3.89 -0.67
N ILE A 127 22.23 -2.77 -0.24
CA ILE A 127 22.97 -1.56 0.10
C ILE A 127 23.97 -1.84 1.23
N LEU A 128 23.58 -2.61 2.25
CA LEU A 128 24.46 -2.96 3.37
C LEU A 128 25.61 -3.88 2.92
N ILE A 129 25.32 -4.93 2.15
CA ILE A 129 26.35 -5.83 1.60
C ILE A 129 27.35 -5.05 0.73
N CYS A 130 26.85 -4.08 -0.06
CA CYS A 130 27.70 -3.22 -0.89
C CYS A 130 28.62 -2.31 -0.06
N LYS A 131 28.12 -1.77 1.05
CA LYS A 131 28.90 -0.90 1.96
C LYS A 131 29.98 -1.67 2.70
N GLU A 132 29.63 -2.86 3.19
CA GLU A 132 30.55 -3.76 3.92
C GLU A 132 31.48 -4.54 2.98
N GLN A 133 31.38 -4.32 1.66
CA GLN A 133 32.16 -5.03 0.62
C GLN A 133 32.11 -6.56 0.77
N LEU A 134 30.93 -7.09 1.11
CA LEU A 134 30.75 -8.52 1.33
C LEU A 134 30.33 -9.24 0.04
N SER A 135 30.57 -10.55 -0.01
CA SER A 135 30.06 -11.46 -1.04
C SER A 135 30.39 -10.99 -2.48
N ILE A 136 29.38 -10.69 -3.29
CA ILE A 136 29.46 -10.28 -4.70
C ILE A 136 30.32 -9.01 -4.90
N TYR A 137 30.49 -8.20 -3.86
CA TYR A 137 31.23 -6.93 -3.93
C TYR A 137 32.67 -7.01 -3.39
N LYS A 138 33.10 -8.17 -2.87
CA LYS A 138 34.37 -8.33 -2.14
C LYS A 138 35.61 -8.05 -2.98
N ASN A 139 35.55 -8.34 -4.28
CA ASN A 139 36.70 -8.24 -5.19
C ASN A 139 36.58 -7.05 -6.17
N ILE A 140 35.72 -6.06 -5.87
CA ILE A 140 35.51 -4.89 -6.73
C ILE A 140 36.15 -3.68 -6.07
N ASP A 141 37.36 -3.34 -6.52
CA ASP A 141 38.13 -2.21 -6.01
C ASP A 141 37.59 -0.86 -6.51
N ASN A 142 37.01 -0.84 -7.71
CA ASN A 142 36.44 0.37 -8.30
C ASN A 142 35.04 0.65 -7.74
N GLU A 143 34.89 1.78 -7.03
CA GLU A 143 33.63 2.22 -6.45
C GLU A 143 32.50 2.38 -7.48
N GLY A 144 32.81 2.91 -8.67
CA GLY A 144 31.80 3.11 -9.73
C GLY A 144 31.23 1.79 -10.25
N GLU A 145 32.09 0.79 -10.42
CA GLU A 145 31.68 -0.55 -10.85
C GLU A 145 30.85 -1.26 -9.78
N ARG A 146 31.24 -1.09 -8.51
CA ARG A 146 30.49 -1.61 -7.36
C ARG A 146 29.08 -1.02 -7.29
N LEU A 147 28.95 0.30 -7.45
CA LEU A 147 27.65 0.98 -7.47
C LEU A 147 26.81 0.62 -8.68
N PHE A 148 27.42 0.41 -9.84
CA PHE A 148 26.72 -0.07 -11.03
C PHE A 148 26.14 -1.47 -10.79
N MET A 149 26.92 -2.38 -10.20
CA MET A 149 26.44 -3.71 -9.84
C MET A 149 25.33 -3.67 -8.79
N LEU A 150 25.42 -2.77 -7.80
CA LEU A 150 24.33 -2.51 -6.85
C LEU A 150 23.08 -2.02 -7.56
N TYR A 151 23.20 -1.03 -8.45
CA TYR A 151 22.08 -0.49 -9.22
C TYR A 151 21.40 -1.59 -10.06
N LYS A 152 22.18 -2.40 -10.79
CA LYS A 152 21.69 -3.54 -11.57
C LYS A 152 20.91 -4.54 -10.71
N ASN A 153 21.45 -4.91 -9.53
CA ASN A 153 20.77 -5.82 -8.62
C ASN A 153 19.48 -5.23 -8.04
N ILE A 154 19.46 -3.92 -7.74
CA ILE A 154 18.25 -3.22 -7.29
C ILE A 154 17.17 -3.22 -8.37
N LEU A 155 17.53 -3.00 -9.64
CA LEU A 155 16.59 -3.09 -10.75
C LEU A 155 15.99 -4.51 -10.88
N ASN A 156 16.83 -5.54 -10.76
CA ASN A 156 16.38 -6.93 -10.76
C ASN A 156 15.40 -7.22 -9.60
N ILE A 157 15.69 -6.73 -8.39
CA ILE A 157 14.81 -6.90 -7.22
C ILE A 157 13.45 -6.23 -7.43
N LEU A 158 13.45 -5.12 -8.16
CA LEU A 158 12.22 -4.39 -8.42
C LEU A 158 11.36 -5.03 -9.50
N GLU A 159 11.89 -6.06 -10.17
CA GLU A 159 11.27 -6.63 -11.37
C GLU A 159 10.83 -5.49 -12.31
N ILE A 160 11.58 -4.38 -12.34
CA ILE A 160 11.46 -3.41 -13.43
C ILE A 160 11.91 -4.23 -14.61
N ASP A 161 10.92 -4.65 -15.40
CA ASP A 161 11.07 -5.62 -16.45
C ASP A 161 12.35 -5.39 -17.23
N LYS A 162 12.91 -6.49 -17.74
CA LYS A 162 13.94 -6.57 -18.78
C LYS A 162 13.92 -5.44 -19.85
N TYR A 163 12.81 -4.73 -20.02
CA TYR A 163 12.58 -3.60 -20.92
C TYR A 163 13.31 -2.28 -20.59
N SER A 164 13.61 -1.93 -19.33
CA SER A 164 14.41 -0.70 -19.06
C SER A 164 15.87 -0.82 -19.52
N TYR A 165 16.34 -2.03 -19.85
CA TYR A 165 17.63 -2.22 -20.51
C TYR A 165 17.61 -1.71 -21.96
N GLN A 166 16.45 -1.76 -22.64
CA GLN A 166 16.31 -1.25 -24.00
C GLN A 166 16.29 0.28 -24.06
N ASP A 167 15.71 0.94 -23.06
CA ASP A 167 15.71 2.41 -22.99
C ASP A 167 17.13 2.97 -22.78
N LEU A 168 17.94 2.31 -21.94
CA LEU A 168 19.35 2.68 -21.74
C LEU A 168 20.22 2.45 -23.00
N ILE A 169 19.93 1.41 -23.79
CA ILE A 169 20.61 1.17 -25.08
C ILE A 169 20.21 2.22 -26.12
N ASN A 170 18.95 2.65 -26.14
CA ASN A 170 18.45 3.61 -27.12
C ASN A 170 18.88 5.05 -26.82
N GLU A 171 19.13 5.41 -25.56
CA GLU A 171 19.74 6.71 -25.21
C GLU A 171 21.21 6.78 -25.65
N ASP A 172 22.02 5.73 -25.39
CA ASP A 172 23.43 5.67 -25.83
C ASP A 172 23.59 5.67 -27.38
N PHE A 173 22.63 5.08 -28.11
CA PHE A 173 22.64 5.05 -29.57
C PHE A 173 22.24 6.38 -30.24
N ASN A 174 21.53 7.26 -29.53
CA ASN A 174 21.10 8.56 -30.05
C ASN A 174 22.11 9.68 -29.76
N GLU A 175 23.00 9.51 -28.77
CA GLU A 175 24.12 10.43 -28.52
C GLU A 175 25.35 10.16 -29.40
N THR A 176 25.37 9.04 -30.14
CA THR A 176 26.47 8.64 -31.04
C THR A 176 26.20 8.87 -32.53
N LYS A 177 25.13 9.59 -32.88
CA LYS A 177 24.84 10.11 -34.23
C LYS A 177 25.02 11.62 -34.29
#